data_AF-A0A537J647-F1
#
_entry.id   AF-A0A537J647-F1
#
_cell.length_a   1.000
_cell.length_b   1.000
_cell.length_c   1.000
_cell.angle_alpha   90.00
_cell.angle_beta   90.00
_cell.angle_gamma   90.00
#
_symmetry.space_group_name_H-M   'P 1'
#
loop_
_entity.id
_entity.type
_entity.pdbx_description
1 polymer ?
#
loop_
_entity_poly.entity_id
_entity_poly.type
_entity_poly.pdbx_seq_one_letter_code
_entity_poly.pdbx_strand_id
1 'polypeptide(L)' 'MHLSDFDFDLPPELIAQSPARPRDSARLMVL' A
#
# COMPACT_ATOMS: atom_id res chain seq x y z
N MET A 1 -4.51 22.00 -10.62
CA MET A 1 -4.42 20.69 -9.95
C MET A 1 -3.41 20.84 -8.85
N HIS A 2 -3.83 20.54 -7.63
CA HIS A 2 -2.99 20.62 -6.43
C HIS A 2 -2.51 19.21 -6.08
N LEU A 3 -1.38 19.13 -5.38
CA LEU A 3 -0.85 17.84 -4.93
C LEU A 3 -1.84 17.12 -4.00
N SER A 4 -2.53 17.90 -3.17
CA SER A 4 -3.57 17.42 -2.25
C SER A 4 -4.73 16.71 -2.92
N ASP A 5 -4.94 16.91 -4.22
CA ASP A 5 -5.99 16.21 -4.97
C ASP A 5 -5.72 14.69 -5.05
N PHE A 6 -4.51 14.24 -4.69
CA PHE A 6 -4.07 12.84 -4.69
C PHE A 6 -3.68 12.32 -3.30
N ASP A 7 -3.82 13.14 -2.25
CA ASP A 7 -3.54 12.71 -0.88
C ASP A 7 -4.62 11.76 -0.37
N PHE A 8 -4.22 10.81 0.46
CA PHE A 8 -5.13 9.90 1.16
C PHE A 8 -4.58 9.52 2.53
N ASP A 9 -5.46 9.17 3.44
CA ASP A 9 -5.08 8.71 4.78
C ASP A 9 -4.42 7.33 4.68
N LEU A 10 -3.09 7.30 4.85
CA LEU A 10 -2.29 6.08 4.90
C LEU A 10 -1.76 5.85 6.32
N PRO A 11 -2.38 4.94 7.10
CA PRO A 11 -1.82 4.53 8.39
C PRO A 11 -0.39 3.98 8.22
N PRO A 12 0.60 4.46 9.00
CA PRO A 12 2.01 4.08 8.84
C PRO A 12 2.27 2.57 8.91
N GLU A 13 1.47 1.85 9.70
CA GLU A 13 1.55 0.40 9.89
C GLU A 13 1.21 -0.41 8.63
N LEU A 14 0.51 0.19 7.65
CA LEU A 14 0.19 -0.47 6.38
C LEU A 14 1.36 -0.43 5.38
N ILE A 15 2.43 0.32 5.68
CA ILE A 15 3.65 0.37 4.87
C ILE A 15 4.54 -0.82 5.24
N ALA A 16 4.58 -1.81 4.35
CA ALA A 16 5.38 -3.00 4.56
C ALA A 16 6.88 -2.67 4.71
N GLN A 17 7.47 -3.04 5.86
CA GLN A 17 8.90 -2.87 6.13
C GLN A 17 9.75 -4.01 5.55
N SER A 18 9.12 -5.14 5.21
CA SER A 18 9.75 -6.30 4.60
C SER A 18 8.74 -7.06 3.72
N PRO A 19 9.18 -7.86 2.74
CA PRO A 19 8.27 -8.60 1.88
C PRO A 19 7.53 -9.71 2.64
N ALA A 20 6.30 -10.02 2.20
CA ALA A 20 5.57 -11.19 2.68
C ALA A 20 6.34 -12.50 2.43
N ARG A 21 6.17 -13.47 3.34
CA ARG A 21 6.75 -14.82 3.23
C ARG A 21 5.67 -15.88 3.49
N PRO A 22 5.40 -16.79 2.53
CA PRO A 22 6.00 -16.88 1.18
C PRO A 22 5.63 -15.69 0.28
N ARG A 23 6.41 -15.43 -0.78
CA ARG A 23 6.32 -14.18 -1.57
C ARG A 23 4.99 -14.02 -2.32
N ASP A 24 4.40 -15.12 -2.75
CA ASP A 24 3.12 -15.23 -3.46
C ASP A 24 1.89 -15.03 -2.56
N SER A 25 2.07 -15.01 -1.23
CA SER A 25 0.99 -14.68 -0.28
C SER A 25 0.62 -13.18 -0.24
N ALA A 26 1.37 -12.33 -0.96
CA ALA A 26 1.01 -10.92 -1.11
C ALA A 26 -0.33 -10.76 -1.84
N ARG A 27 -1.15 -9.78 -1.41
CA ARG A 27 -2.44 -9.51 -2.04
C ARG A 27 -2.27 -8.85 -3.41
N LEU A 28 -3.09 -9.25 -4.37
CA LEU A 28 -3.26 -8.58 -5.66
C LEU A 28 -4.58 -7.81 -5.65
N MET A 29 -4.52 -6.49 -5.85
CA MET A 29 -5.73 -5.67 -6.05
C MET A 29 -6.20 -5.80 -7.50
N VAL A 30 -7.45 -6.21 -7.69
CA VAL A 30 -8.12 -6.26 -8.99
C VAL A 30 -9.21 -5.18 -8.99
N LEU A 31 -9.26 -4.37 -10.03
CA LEU A 31 -10.18 -3.23 -10.19
C LEU A 31 -11.39 -3.61 -11.03
#